data_AF-A0A7D6IX37-F1
#
_entry.id   AF-A0A7D6IX37-F1
#
_cell.length_a   1.000
_cell.length_b   1.000
_cell.length_c   1.000
_cell.angle_alpha   90.00
_cell.angle_beta   90.00
_cell.angle_gamma   90.00
#
_symmetry.space_group_name_H-M   'P 1'
#
loop_
_entity.id
_entity.type
_entity.pdbx_description
1 polymer ?
#
loop_
_entity_poly.entity_id
_entity_poly.type
_entity_poly.pdbx_seq_one_letter_code
_entity_poly.pdbx_strand_id
1 'polypeptide(L)'
;MMVGSGRAHADDDPPPMHQVVYTISAKNPIYADIYYQDQDPRVFSDYSHNPYTFTPNVQADIAPGRPWVQQVMLSNPAQWAMVSVSTGRQSAIPQFHCTVSVDGAVVVSKDGDRGALCSLRTW
;
A
#
# COMPACT_ATOMS: atom_id res chain seq x y z
N MET A 1 -41.49 37.99 5.46
CA MET A 1 -40.75 36.75 5.80
C MET A 1 -41.21 35.65 4.86
N MET A 2 -40.31 35.06 4.08
CA MET A 2 -40.18 33.61 3.86
C MET A 2 -38.93 33.38 3.01
N VAL A 3 -38.13 32.42 3.47
CA VAL A 3 -36.72 32.19 3.19
C VAL A 3 -36.57 31.40 1.89
N GLY A 4 -35.68 31.85 1.00
CA GLY A 4 -35.32 31.10 -0.20
C GLY A 4 -34.55 29.83 0.16
N SER A 5 -35.01 28.70 -0.36
CA SER A 5 -34.33 27.41 -0.24
C SER A 5 -33.01 27.45 -1.00
N GLY A 6 -31.90 27.58 -0.26
CA GLY A 6 -30.56 27.36 -0.79
C GLY A 6 -30.42 25.91 -1.24
N ARG A 7 -30.10 25.70 -2.51
CA ARG A 7 -29.65 24.39 -3.01
C ARG A 7 -28.34 24.07 -2.30
N ALA A 8 -28.32 22.99 -1.53
CA ALA A 8 -27.07 22.36 -1.12
C ALA A 8 -26.45 21.75 -2.39
N HIS A 9 -25.41 22.37 -2.91
CA HIS A 9 -24.51 21.71 -3.84
C HIS A 9 -23.59 20.86 -2.97
N ALA A 10 -23.76 19.54 -3.00
CA ALA A 10 -22.70 18.65 -2.56
C ALA A 10 -21.58 18.81 -3.61
N ASP A 11 -20.38 19.15 -3.19
CA ASP A 11 -19.23 19.24 -4.07
C ASP A 11 -18.96 17.82 -4.63
N ASP A 12 -19.35 17.58 -5.88
CA ASP A 12 -19.15 16.33 -6.66
C ASP A 12 -17.70 16.23 -7.19
N ASP A 13 -16.73 16.81 -6.50
CA ASP A 13 -15.32 16.67 -6.89
C ASP A 13 -14.84 15.26 -6.54
N PRO A 14 -14.17 14.56 -7.47
CA PRO A 14 -13.51 13.30 -7.16
C PRO A 14 -12.58 13.48 -5.94
N PRO A 15 -12.48 12.50 -5.04
CA PRO A 15 -11.59 12.62 -3.90
C PRO A 15 -10.16 12.93 -4.35
N PRO A 16 -9.41 13.77 -3.61
CA PRO A 16 -8.04 14.10 -3.97
C PRO A 16 -7.20 12.82 -4.02
N MET A 17 -6.34 12.73 -5.03
CA MET A 17 -5.41 11.61 -5.18
C MET A 17 -4.12 11.90 -4.42
N HIS A 18 -3.68 10.93 -3.62
CA HIS A 18 -2.45 10.99 -2.84
C HIS A 18 -1.38 10.12 -3.48
N GLN A 19 -0.14 10.62 -3.52
CA GLN A 19 0.99 9.81 -3.99
C GLN A 19 1.41 8.87 -2.87
N VAL A 20 1.37 7.57 -3.14
CA VAL A 20 1.84 6.55 -2.20
C VAL A 20 3.09 5.89 -2.77
N VAL A 21 4.14 5.79 -1.96
CA VAL A 21 5.37 5.07 -2.32
C VAL A 21 5.62 3.95 -1.34
N TYR A 22 5.63 2.73 -1.87
CA TYR A 22 6.03 1.52 -1.16
C TYR A 22 7.52 1.30 -1.39
N THR A 23 8.29 1.09 -0.32
CA THR A 23 9.70 0.70 -0.41
C THR A 23 9.94 -0.55 0.41
N ILE A 24 10.63 -1.53 -0.18
CA ILE A 24 11.09 -2.73 0.51
C ILE A 24 12.59 -2.86 0.32
N SER A 25 13.31 -3.05 1.42
CA SER A 25 14.72 -3.41 1.42
C SER A 25 14.97 -4.68 2.26
N ALA A 26 16.16 -5.25 2.13
CA ALA A 26 16.59 -6.43 2.86
C ALA A 26 18.08 -6.33 3.19
N LYS A 27 18.50 -6.91 4.32
CA LYS A 27 19.92 -6.99 4.71
C LYS A 27 20.67 -8.10 3.98
N ASN A 28 19.99 -9.17 3.58
CA ASN A 28 20.57 -10.23 2.74
C ASN A 28 19.80 -10.35 1.42
N PRO A 29 20.48 -10.67 0.30
CA PRO A 29 19.81 -10.86 -0.99
C PRO A 29 18.73 -11.93 -0.98
N ILE A 30 17.62 -11.68 -1.66
CA ILE A 30 16.46 -12.57 -1.72
C ILE A 30 15.63 -12.31 -2.97
N TYR A 31 15.03 -13.37 -3.52
CA TYR A 31 13.93 -13.25 -4.48
C TYR A 31 12.62 -13.32 -3.70
N ALA A 32 11.97 -12.17 -3.51
CA ALA A 32 10.86 -11.99 -2.57
C ALA A 32 9.49 -12.00 -3.25
N ASP A 33 8.47 -12.48 -2.54
CA ASP A 33 7.06 -12.35 -2.92
C ASP A 33 6.47 -11.09 -2.29
N ILE A 34 5.89 -10.20 -3.10
CA ILE A 34 5.39 -8.89 -2.68
C ILE A 34 3.93 -8.74 -3.11
N TYR A 35 3.10 -8.24 -2.20
CA TYR A 35 1.75 -7.75 -2.47
C TYR A 35 1.68 -6.29 -2.09
N TYR A 36 1.08 -5.44 -2.92
CA TYR A 36 0.92 -4.02 -2.62
C TYR A 36 -0.45 -3.55 -3.09
N GLN A 37 -1.02 -2.54 -2.44
CA GLN A 37 -2.26 -1.92 -2.90
C GLN A 37 -1.98 -1.08 -4.15
N ASP A 38 -2.54 -1.47 -5.29
CA ASP A 38 -2.33 -0.77 -6.58
C ASP A 38 -3.38 0.31 -6.84
N GLN A 39 -4.63 0.03 -6.47
CA GLN A 39 -5.78 0.91 -6.72
C GLN A 39 -6.84 0.77 -5.61
N ASP A 40 -7.63 1.81 -5.37
CA ASP A 40 -8.68 1.75 -4.35
C ASP A 40 -9.90 0.94 -4.82
N PRO A 41 -10.41 0.01 -4.01
CA PRO A 41 -11.74 -0.54 -4.21
C PRO A 41 -12.79 0.51 -3.79
N ARG A 42 -13.91 0.55 -4.52
CA ARG A 42 -15.00 1.48 -4.20
C ARG A 42 -15.65 1.17 -2.86
N VAL A 43 -15.78 -0.12 -2.53
CA VAL A 43 -16.28 -0.63 -1.25
C VAL A 43 -15.49 -1.88 -0.84
N PHE A 44 -15.51 -2.20 0.45
CA PHE A 44 -14.79 -3.38 0.96
C PHE A 44 -15.25 -4.70 0.34
N SER A 45 -16.53 -4.84 -0.02
CA SER A 45 -17.01 -6.04 -0.70
C SER A 45 -16.31 -6.28 -2.05
N ASP A 46 -15.98 -5.23 -2.80
CA ASP A 46 -15.27 -5.38 -4.09
C ASP A 46 -13.89 -6.00 -3.86
N TYR A 47 -13.20 -5.52 -2.82
CA TYR A 47 -11.93 -6.08 -2.37
C TYR A 47 -12.05 -7.53 -1.91
N SER A 48 -13.00 -7.85 -1.03
CA SER A 48 -13.12 -9.20 -0.47
C SER A 48 -13.43 -10.27 -1.51
N HIS A 49 -14.19 -9.93 -2.56
CA HIS A 49 -14.50 -10.88 -3.63
C HIS A 49 -13.33 -11.10 -4.59
N ASN A 50 -12.51 -10.07 -4.84
CA ASN A 50 -11.41 -10.15 -5.80
C ASN A 50 -10.18 -9.34 -5.35
N PRO A 51 -9.52 -9.73 -4.26
CA PRO A 51 -8.48 -8.92 -3.64
C PRO A 51 -7.29 -8.72 -4.57
N TYR A 52 -6.91 -9.72 -5.36
CA TYR A 52 -5.72 -9.65 -6.22
C TYR A 52 -5.83 -8.65 -7.38
N THR A 53 -7.03 -8.17 -7.71
CA THR A 53 -7.19 -7.05 -8.66
C THR A 53 -6.76 -5.71 -8.04
N PHE A 54 -6.87 -5.59 -6.72
CA PHE A 54 -6.50 -4.40 -5.96
C PHE A 54 -5.13 -4.53 -5.32
N THR A 55 -4.73 -5.77 -4.99
CA THR A 55 -3.44 -6.11 -4.38
C THR A 55 -2.73 -7.18 -5.20
N PRO A 56 -2.17 -6.83 -6.36
CA PRO A 56 -1.47 -7.79 -7.21
C PRO A 56 -0.25 -8.37 -6.49
N ASN A 57 0.16 -9.57 -6.93
CA ASN A 57 1.43 -10.16 -6.54
C ASN A 57 2.51 -9.78 -7.56
N VAL A 58 3.69 -9.44 -7.07
CA VAL A 58 4.91 -9.36 -7.87
C VAL A 58 6.04 -10.08 -7.15
N GLN A 59 7.03 -10.50 -7.92
CA GLN A 59 8.26 -11.05 -7.40
C GLN A 59 9.44 -10.18 -7.83
N ALA A 60 10.41 -10.00 -6.93
CA ALA A 60 11.55 -9.13 -7.21
C ALA A 60 12.82 -9.60 -6.50
N ASP A 61 13.96 -9.41 -7.16
CA ASP A 61 15.28 -9.50 -6.53
C ASP A 61 15.54 -8.26 -5.67
N ILE A 62 15.63 -8.47 -4.36
CA ILE A 62 15.97 -7.44 -3.38
C ILE A 62 17.34 -7.75 -2.80
N ALA A 63 18.21 -6.74 -2.72
CA ALA A 63 19.53 -6.86 -2.11
C ALA A 63 19.90 -5.56 -1.39
N PRO A 64 20.94 -5.56 -0.53
CA PRO A 64 21.49 -4.33 0.02
C PRO A 64 21.84 -3.33 -1.10
N GLY A 65 21.33 -2.10 -1.00
CA GLY A 65 21.51 -1.06 -2.03
C GLY A 65 20.63 -1.22 -3.28
N ARG A 66 19.80 -2.27 -3.36
CA ARG A 66 18.83 -2.52 -4.44
C ARG A 66 17.44 -2.77 -3.84
N PRO A 67 16.79 -1.73 -3.27
CA PRO A 67 15.42 -1.86 -2.77
C PRO A 67 14.43 -2.01 -3.94
N TRP A 68 13.30 -2.66 -3.66
CA TRP A 68 12.13 -2.57 -4.53
C TRP A 68 11.32 -1.33 -4.14
N VAL A 69 10.91 -0.54 -5.14
CA VAL A 69 10.15 0.70 -4.95
C VAL A 69 8.98 0.71 -5.93
N GLN A 70 7.79 1.01 -5.44
CA GLN A 70 6.59 1.14 -6.25
C GLN A 70 5.82 2.39 -5.86
N GLN A 71 5.47 3.20 -6.85
CA GLN A 71 4.63 4.38 -6.68
C GLN A 71 3.24 4.10 -7.25
N VAL A 72 2.20 4.52 -6.53
CA VAL A 72 0.79 4.46 -6.94
C VAL A 72 0.08 5.75 -6.54
N MET A 73 -1.12 5.97 -7.08
CA MET A 73 -2.00 7.06 -6.67
C MET A 73 -3.24 6.46 -6.02
N LEU A 74 -3.49 6.80 -4.75
CA LEU A 74 -4.68 6.35 -4.01
C LEU A 74 -5.49 7.56 -3.53
N SER A 75 -6.80 7.49 -3.70
CA SER A 75 -7.79 8.43 -3.17
C SER A 75 -7.98 8.32 -1.66
N ASN A 76 -7.79 7.13 -1.07
CA ASN A 76 -7.93 6.92 0.37
C ASN A 76 -6.81 6.03 0.94
N PRO A 77 -5.57 6.53 1.00
CA PRO A 77 -4.43 5.75 1.47
C PRO A 77 -4.57 5.33 2.94
N ALA A 78 -5.22 6.12 3.79
CA ALA A 78 -5.45 5.77 5.19
C ALA A 78 -6.22 4.44 5.34
N GLN A 79 -7.11 4.17 4.40
CA GLN A 79 -7.89 2.94 4.38
C GLN A 79 -7.19 1.81 3.62
N TRP A 80 -6.51 2.08 2.51
CA TRP A 80 -6.10 1.02 1.58
C TRP A 80 -4.59 0.84 1.44
N ALA A 81 -3.77 1.84 1.74
CA ALA A 81 -2.34 1.76 1.50
C ALA A 81 -1.71 0.67 2.38
N MET A 82 -1.26 -0.39 1.72
CA MET A 82 -0.49 -1.45 2.32
C MET A 82 0.51 -2.06 1.34
N VAL A 83 1.58 -2.62 1.90
CA VAL A 83 2.52 -3.50 1.22
C VAL A 83 2.91 -4.62 2.17
N SER A 84 2.93 -5.84 1.64
CA SER A 84 3.37 -7.05 2.32
C SER A 84 4.50 -7.68 1.52
N VAL A 85 5.54 -8.14 2.21
CA VAL A 85 6.64 -8.90 1.64
C VAL A 85 6.86 -10.18 2.43
N SER A 86 7.24 -11.26 1.74
CA SER A 86 7.64 -12.51 2.38
C SER A 86 8.72 -13.25 1.59
N THR A 87 9.38 -14.20 2.24
CA THR A 87 10.26 -15.17 1.58
C THR A 87 9.51 -16.30 0.85
N GLY A 88 8.17 -16.26 0.86
CA GLY A 88 7.34 -17.36 0.35
C GLY A 88 7.67 -18.67 1.04
N ARG A 89 8.06 -19.68 0.25
CA ARG A 89 8.44 -21.02 0.76
C ARG A 89 9.93 -21.14 1.12
N GLN A 90 10.72 -20.08 0.92
CA GLN A 90 12.16 -20.12 1.16
C GLN A 90 12.47 -20.00 2.66
N SER A 91 13.50 -20.70 3.12
CA SER A 91 13.94 -20.71 4.53
C SER A 91 14.88 -19.56 4.90
N ALA A 92 15.23 -18.69 3.94
CA ALA A 92 16.13 -17.56 4.15
C ALA A 92 15.59 -16.58 5.21
N ILE A 93 16.50 -15.86 5.86
CA ILE A 93 16.19 -14.77 6.81
C ILE A 93 16.80 -13.47 6.24
N PRO A 94 16.14 -12.83 5.26
CA PRO A 94 16.66 -11.63 4.62
C PRO A 94 16.64 -10.38 5.50
N GLN A 95 15.86 -10.40 6.60
CA GLN A 95 15.63 -9.24 7.48
C GLN A 95 15.08 -8.07 6.65
N PHE A 96 13.83 -8.20 6.23
CA PHE A 96 13.12 -7.18 5.45
C PHE A 96 12.88 -5.92 6.29
N HIS A 97 12.94 -4.78 5.61
CA HIS A 97 12.42 -3.51 6.07
C HIS A 97 11.44 -2.97 5.02
N CYS A 98 10.23 -2.61 5.43
CA CYS A 98 9.28 -1.93 4.56
C CYS A 98 8.97 -0.51 5.06
N THR A 99 8.66 0.37 4.13
CA THR A 99 8.06 1.68 4.42
C THR A 99 6.89 1.96 3.47
N VAL A 100 5.95 2.76 3.97
CA VAL A 100 4.90 3.40 3.16
C VAL A 100 5.05 4.90 3.38
N SER A 101 5.25 5.65 2.31
CA SER A 101 5.12 7.10 2.34
C SER A 101 3.87 7.58 1.61
N VAL A 102 3.25 8.64 2.13
CA VAL A 102 2.10 9.31 1.53
C VAL A 102 2.48 10.79 1.37
N ASP A 103 2.39 11.30 0.15
CA ASP A 103 2.75 12.67 -0.22
C ASP A 103 4.16 13.08 0.28
N GLY A 104 5.10 12.14 0.21
CA GLY A 104 6.49 12.32 0.62
C GLY A 104 6.78 12.09 2.12
N ALA A 105 5.77 11.92 2.96
CA ALA A 105 5.95 11.62 4.39
C ALA A 105 5.90 10.11 4.65
N VAL A 106 6.92 9.54 5.30
CA VAL A 106 6.88 8.13 5.75
C VAL A 106 5.89 8.02 6.91
N VAL A 107 4.79 7.30 6.69
CA VAL A 107 3.69 7.14 7.65
C VAL A 107 3.67 5.76 8.30
N VAL A 108 4.31 4.77 7.68
CA VAL A 108 4.51 3.42 8.26
C VAL A 108 5.93 2.95 7.95
N SER A 109 6.56 2.33 8.94
CA SER A 109 7.85 1.66 8.82
C SER A 109 7.88 0.45 9.73
N LYS A 110 8.29 -0.71 9.22
CA LYS A 110 8.41 -1.96 9.99
C LYS A 110 9.51 -2.85 9.46
N ASP A 111 10.05 -3.66 10.37
CA ASP A 111 11.01 -4.72 10.09
C ASP A 111 10.38 -6.11 10.25
N GLY A 112 10.97 -7.11 9.62
CA GLY A 112 10.66 -8.50 9.89
C GLY A 112 11.63 -9.50 9.24
N ASP A 113 11.90 -10.59 9.96
CA ASP A 113 12.96 -11.54 9.60
C ASP A 113 12.70 -12.27 8.28
N ARG A 114 11.46 -12.75 8.09
CA ARG A 114 11.02 -13.55 6.92
C ARG A 114 9.86 -12.92 6.15
N GLY A 115 9.35 -11.81 6.65
CA GLY A 115 8.29 -11.03 6.01
C GLY A 115 7.96 -9.81 6.85
N ALA A 116 7.37 -8.80 6.21
CA ALA A 116 6.95 -7.58 6.85
C ALA A 116 5.66 -7.08 6.20
N LEU A 117 4.76 -6.52 7.01
CA LEU A 117 3.51 -5.90 6.57
C LEU A 117 3.49 -4.43 7.01
N CYS A 118 3.63 -3.52 6.06
CA CYS A 118 3.43 -2.10 6.27
C CYS A 118 2.04 -1.72 5.78
N SER A 119 1.15 -1.36 6.71
CA SER A 119 -0.23 -0.97 6.43
C SER A 119 -0.63 0.17 7.36
N LEU A 120 -1.33 1.17 6.84
CA LEU A 120 -1.88 2.26 7.66
C LEU A 120 -3.08 1.81 8.48
N ARG A 121 -3.92 0.92 7.92
CA ARG A 121 -5.03 0.34 8.65
C ARG A 121 -4.64 -0.93 9.38
N THR A 122 -5.40 -1.24 10.43
CA THR A 122 -5.45 -2.57 11.02
C THR A 122 -6.37 -3.46 10.18
N TRP A 123 -5.96 -4.69 9.94
CA TRP A 123 -6.67 -5.70 9.16
C TRP A 123 -7.15 -6.84 10.05
#